data_AF-A0A929YZF6-F1
#
_entry.id   AF-A0A929YZF6-F1
#
_cell.length_a   1.000
_cell.length_b   1.000
_cell.length_c   1.000
_cell.angle_alpha   90.00
_cell.angle_beta   90.00
_cell.angle_gamma   90.00
#
_symmetry.space_group_name_H-M   'P 1'
#
loop_
_entity.id
_entity.type
_entity.pdbx_description
1 polymer ?
#
loop_
_entity_poly.entity_id
_entity_poly.type
_entity_poly.pdbx_seq_one_letter_code
_entity_poly.pdbx_strand_id
1 'polypeptide(L)'
;YGANEGNSKNANIYEFYNEALRLAQAKGMNFQRFVNGGAVPLVVFIFAGEGEHNSKTRGSEDYIWAHYKAEFTRINGVAFNSYFVGNELTPIYKRENGQVVMEDGYPVVDHREPDGIGVLCHELGHALGLPDFYSTSGNPLDFQTPDLLDVMDYGQYWNDGYAPMGYSAYERACLGWLQPDELKVSNGHLRISPLAKPAAGTPNAYILRNPANSAEYYLLENRQPSRWFPKGIGHGMLFYHIDYEPNRWEVNAVNTNRNHLRCSIVRADNVWQSAAVAQKLEEYRGDFYPGLDNAIEFSTESSPSLSWYQGNARHRFYGMRTNEDSTMTFSYDDYTVTGLNKPKTEDATRFAPLYELNGRRVSGTPRPNHIYIREGKKIVLPTTL
;
A
#
# COMPACT_ATOMS: atom_id res chain seq x y z
N TYR A 1 5.13 33.04 -11.73
CA TYR A 1 4.00 32.31 -11.13
C TYR A 1 4.39 31.53 -9.88
N GLY A 2 5.55 30.84 -9.86
CA GLY A 2 5.97 30.00 -8.72
C GLY A 2 6.61 30.72 -7.53
N ALA A 3 7.04 31.98 -7.70
CA ALA A 3 7.63 32.78 -6.61
C ALA A 3 6.83 32.72 -5.30
N ASN A 4 7.57 32.49 -4.21
CA ASN A 4 7.06 32.40 -2.86
C ASN A 4 6.84 33.79 -2.24
N GLU A 5 5.81 33.92 -1.41
CA GLU A 5 5.54 35.15 -0.64
C GLU A 5 5.34 34.81 0.84
N GLY A 6 6.35 35.12 1.66
CA GLY A 6 6.36 34.74 3.08
C GLY A 6 6.29 33.22 3.26
N ASN A 7 5.23 32.74 3.92
CA ASN A 7 4.97 31.31 4.09
C ASN A 7 4.10 30.72 2.96
N SER A 8 3.60 31.55 2.03
CA SER A 8 2.78 31.09 0.91
C SER A 8 3.69 30.60 -0.21
N LYS A 9 3.59 29.31 -0.52
CA LYS A 9 4.17 28.75 -1.73
C LYS A 9 3.35 29.14 -2.96
N ASN A 10 4.01 29.40 -4.09
CA ASN A 10 3.35 29.73 -5.37
C ASN A 10 2.31 30.86 -5.29
N ALA A 11 2.66 32.04 -4.78
CA ALA A 11 1.71 33.12 -4.51
C ALA A 11 0.84 33.52 -5.73
N ASN A 12 1.34 33.29 -6.94
CA ASN A 12 0.67 33.65 -8.20
C ASN A 12 0.14 32.44 -8.99
N ILE A 13 -0.07 31.28 -8.35
CA ILE A 13 -0.55 30.07 -9.06
C ILE A 13 -1.96 30.24 -9.65
N TYR A 14 -2.82 31.02 -9.00
CA TYR A 14 -4.17 31.28 -9.49
C TYR A 14 -4.16 32.10 -10.79
N GLU A 15 -3.16 32.98 -10.96
CA GLU A 15 -2.94 33.71 -12.21
C GLU A 15 -2.54 32.74 -13.33
N PHE A 16 -1.56 31.86 -13.07
CA PHE A 16 -1.16 30.80 -14.01
C PHE A 16 -2.35 29.95 -14.46
N TYR A 17 -3.14 29.45 -13.50
CA TYR A 17 -4.30 28.60 -13.78
C TYR A 17 -5.30 29.29 -14.72
N ASN A 18 -5.73 30.50 -14.39
CA ASN A 18 -6.71 31.23 -15.20
C ASN A 18 -6.16 31.67 -16.55
N GLU A 19 -4.88 32.06 -16.61
CA GLU A 19 -4.24 32.47 -17.85
C GLU A 19 -4.04 31.31 -18.81
N ALA A 20 -3.57 30.16 -18.32
CA ALA A 20 -3.38 28.97 -19.13
C ALA A 20 -4.69 28.51 -19.78
N LEU A 21 -5.80 28.50 -19.03
CA LEU A 21 -7.14 28.19 -19.56
C LEU A 21 -7.57 29.18 -20.65
N ARG A 22 -7.39 30.48 -20.41
CA ARG A 22 -7.75 31.54 -21.36
C ARG A 22 -6.96 31.42 -22.65
N LEU A 23 -5.65 31.20 -22.56
CA LEU A 23 -4.76 31.04 -23.71
C LEU A 23 -5.08 29.75 -24.48
N ALA A 24 -5.39 28.65 -23.80
CA ALA A 24 -5.82 27.42 -24.45
C ALA A 24 -7.13 27.61 -25.24
N GLN A 25 -8.13 28.27 -24.66
CA GLN A 25 -9.37 28.61 -25.36
C GLN A 25 -9.14 29.55 -26.56
N ALA A 26 -8.28 30.55 -26.41
CA ALA A 26 -7.92 31.46 -27.50
C ALA A 26 -7.22 30.74 -28.67
N LYS A 27 -6.51 29.63 -28.38
CA LYS A 27 -5.93 28.72 -29.39
C LYS A 27 -6.93 27.69 -29.95
N GLY A 28 -8.20 27.76 -29.56
CA GLY A 28 -9.27 26.90 -30.07
C GLY A 28 -9.56 25.65 -29.24
N MET A 29 -8.98 25.49 -28.04
CA MET A 29 -9.33 24.38 -27.15
C MET A 29 -10.80 24.49 -26.72
N ASN A 30 -11.60 23.48 -27.10
CA ASN A 30 -13.00 23.41 -26.71
C ASN A 30 -13.18 22.58 -25.43
N PHE A 31 -13.06 23.24 -24.28
CA PHE A 31 -13.25 22.61 -22.97
C PHE A 31 -14.67 22.13 -22.69
N GLN A 32 -15.68 22.60 -23.44
CA GLN A 32 -17.06 22.16 -23.26
C GLN A 32 -17.22 20.64 -23.41
N ARG A 33 -16.33 20.00 -24.17
CA ARG A 33 -16.31 18.54 -24.38
C ARG A 33 -15.93 17.73 -23.14
N PHE A 34 -15.30 18.36 -22.15
CA PHE A 34 -14.87 17.71 -20.91
C PHE A 34 -15.77 18.07 -19.72
N VAL A 35 -16.85 18.84 -19.95
CA VAL A 35 -17.79 19.21 -18.91
C VAL A 35 -18.61 18.00 -18.47
N ASN A 36 -18.57 17.71 -17.18
CA ASN A 36 -19.37 16.70 -16.51
C ASN A 36 -19.92 17.28 -15.21
N GLY A 37 -21.22 17.14 -14.96
CA GLY A 37 -21.86 17.77 -13.79
C GLY A 37 -21.82 19.30 -13.80
N GLY A 38 -21.70 19.93 -14.98
CA GLY A 38 -21.73 21.40 -15.14
C GLY A 38 -20.38 22.11 -15.13
N ALA A 39 -19.27 21.40 -14.88
CA ALA A 39 -17.91 21.93 -14.98
C ALA A 39 -16.95 20.88 -15.56
N VAL A 40 -15.78 21.32 -16.05
CA VAL A 40 -14.65 20.41 -16.28
C VAL A 40 -14.14 19.94 -14.92
N PRO A 41 -14.15 18.62 -14.62
CA PRO A 41 -13.83 18.13 -13.28
C PRO A 41 -12.39 18.44 -12.87
N LEU A 42 -11.43 18.20 -13.77
CA LEU A 42 -10.00 18.34 -13.54
C LEU A 42 -9.31 18.80 -14.83
N VAL A 43 -8.38 19.75 -14.71
CA VAL A 43 -7.43 20.11 -15.77
C VAL A 43 -6.02 19.80 -15.29
N VAL A 44 -5.25 19.10 -16.12
CA VAL A 44 -3.86 18.73 -15.84
C VAL A 44 -2.94 19.66 -16.63
N PHE A 45 -2.13 20.45 -15.94
CA PHE A 45 -1.11 21.31 -16.53
C PHE A 45 0.26 20.67 -16.35
N ILE A 46 1.02 20.56 -17.44
CA ILE A 46 2.45 20.26 -17.41
C ILE A 46 3.19 21.52 -17.82
N PHE A 47 3.93 22.14 -16.89
CA PHE A 47 4.70 23.36 -17.15
C PHE A 47 6.16 23.02 -17.47
N ALA A 48 6.79 23.88 -18.28
CA ALA A 48 8.16 23.68 -18.73
C ALA A 48 9.18 23.80 -17.58
N GLY A 49 10.20 22.95 -17.60
CA GLY A 49 11.28 22.97 -16.62
C GLY A 49 11.02 22.11 -15.39
N GLU A 50 11.72 22.43 -14.30
CA GLU A 50 11.72 21.70 -13.02
C GLU A 50 10.68 22.28 -12.06
N GLY A 51 10.24 21.49 -11.08
CA GLY A 51 9.37 21.96 -10.00
C GLY A 51 10.15 22.35 -8.75
N GLU A 52 9.55 23.18 -7.89
CA GLU A 52 10.19 23.56 -6.61
C GLU A 52 10.42 22.34 -5.70
N HIS A 53 9.55 21.34 -5.77
CA HIS A 53 9.62 20.12 -4.96
C HIS A 53 10.71 19.13 -5.38
N ASN A 54 11.13 19.15 -6.66
CA ASN A 54 12.13 18.22 -7.18
C ASN A 54 13.48 18.90 -7.50
N SER A 55 13.51 20.23 -7.55
CA SER A 55 14.76 20.98 -7.72
C SER A 55 15.32 21.50 -6.40
N LYS A 56 16.63 21.38 -6.26
CA LYS A 56 17.45 21.91 -5.17
C LYS A 56 18.47 22.93 -5.68
N THR A 57 18.29 23.41 -6.91
CA THR A 57 19.20 24.37 -7.55
C THR A 57 18.93 25.80 -7.06
N ARG A 58 19.90 26.70 -7.23
CA ARG A 58 19.71 28.11 -6.87
C ARG A 58 18.56 28.71 -7.69
N GLY A 59 17.60 29.39 -7.05
CA GLY A 59 16.44 29.98 -7.71
C GLY A 59 15.27 29.02 -7.89
N SER A 60 15.39 27.75 -7.46
CA SER A 60 14.30 26.78 -7.53
C SER A 60 13.10 27.16 -6.66
N GLU A 61 13.30 28.02 -5.66
CA GLU A 61 12.25 28.61 -4.83
C GLU A 61 11.25 29.48 -5.61
N ASP A 62 11.53 29.81 -6.88
CA ASP A 62 10.62 30.54 -7.76
C ASP A 62 9.90 29.63 -8.78
N TYR A 63 10.20 28.33 -8.79
CA TYR A 63 9.53 27.34 -9.62
C TYR A 63 8.16 27.01 -9.04
N ILE A 64 7.28 26.41 -9.86
CA ILE A 64 5.97 25.99 -9.35
C ILE A 64 6.15 24.68 -8.56
N TRP A 65 5.67 24.63 -7.32
CA TRP A 65 5.52 23.37 -6.58
C TRP A 65 4.37 22.54 -7.20
N ALA A 66 4.58 21.27 -7.53
CA ALA A 66 3.53 20.45 -8.15
C ALA A 66 2.46 20.08 -7.12
N HIS A 67 1.18 20.20 -7.49
CA HIS A 67 0.06 19.91 -6.60
C HIS A 67 -1.27 19.80 -7.35
N TYR A 68 -2.23 19.11 -6.73
CA TYR A 68 -3.65 19.20 -6.97
C TYR A 68 -4.29 20.33 -6.14
N LYS A 69 -5.31 20.97 -6.68
CA LYS A 69 -6.19 21.85 -5.92
C LYS A 69 -7.62 21.81 -6.43
N ALA A 70 -8.57 21.61 -5.51
CA ALA A 70 -9.97 21.89 -5.73
C ALA A 70 -10.21 23.41 -5.73
N GLU A 71 -10.04 24.03 -6.90
CA GLU A 71 -10.15 25.48 -7.10
C GLU A 71 -11.12 25.78 -8.24
N PHE A 72 -12.29 26.30 -7.88
CA PHE A 72 -13.32 26.64 -8.85
C PHE A 72 -12.99 27.92 -9.61
N THR A 73 -13.10 27.89 -10.94
CA THR A 73 -13.05 29.10 -11.77
C THR A 73 -13.98 29.00 -12.97
N ARG A 74 -14.29 30.13 -13.59
CA ARG A 74 -15.07 30.21 -14.84
C ARG A 74 -14.37 31.10 -15.85
N ILE A 75 -14.00 30.52 -16.99
CA ILE A 75 -13.31 31.24 -18.07
C ILE A 75 -14.11 31.08 -19.37
N ASN A 76 -14.48 32.22 -19.97
CA ASN A 76 -15.25 32.29 -21.22
C ASN A 76 -16.49 31.38 -21.24
N GLY A 77 -17.25 31.37 -20.15
CA GLY A 77 -18.49 30.60 -20.02
C GLY A 77 -18.31 29.14 -19.57
N VAL A 78 -17.11 28.57 -19.63
CA VAL A 78 -16.83 27.21 -19.14
C VAL A 78 -16.41 27.25 -17.68
N ALA A 79 -17.01 26.38 -16.85
CA ALA A 79 -16.62 26.19 -15.45
C ALA A 79 -15.58 25.08 -15.30
N PHE A 80 -14.71 25.21 -14.30
CA PHE A 80 -13.66 24.26 -13.96
C PHE A 80 -13.66 24.08 -12.44
N ASN A 81 -13.63 22.84 -11.97
CA ASN A 81 -13.71 22.54 -10.53
C ASN A 81 -12.35 22.40 -9.85
N SER A 82 -11.33 21.96 -10.58
CA SER A 82 -10.02 21.68 -10.00
C SER A 82 -8.93 21.66 -11.06
N TYR A 83 -7.68 21.74 -10.60
CA TYR A 83 -6.52 21.55 -11.44
C TYR A 83 -5.45 20.70 -10.74
N PHE A 84 -4.62 20.06 -11.54
CA PHE A 84 -3.30 19.62 -11.16
C PHE A 84 -2.27 20.42 -11.96
N VAL A 85 -1.16 20.77 -11.32
CA VAL A 85 0.00 21.37 -11.98
C VAL A 85 1.23 20.54 -11.67
N GLY A 86 1.96 20.12 -12.69
CA GLY A 86 3.20 19.35 -12.60
C GLY A 86 4.25 19.87 -13.58
N ASN A 87 5.50 19.55 -13.33
CA ASN A 87 6.65 19.94 -14.14
C ASN A 87 6.89 18.94 -15.27
N GLU A 88 7.59 19.41 -16.30
CA GLU A 88 8.03 18.59 -17.43
C GLU A 88 9.30 17.81 -17.11
N LEU A 89 10.22 18.39 -16.32
CA LEU A 89 11.58 17.89 -16.16
C LEU A 89 11.96 17.65 -14.70
N THR A 90 12.83 16.67 -14.46
CA THR A 90 13.50 16.42 -13.18
C THR A 90 15.01 16.59 -13.34
N PRO A 91 15.70 17.27 -12.40
CA PRO A 91 17.16 17.44 -12.47
C PRO A 91 17.90 16.19 -11.98
N ILE A 92 18.83 15.70 -12.79
CA ILE A 92 19.79 14.67 -12.37
C ILE A 92 21.08 15.37 -11.93
N TYR A 93 21.45 15.18 -10.66
CA TYR A 93 22.63 15.83 -10.09
C TYR A 93 23.90 15.03 -10.37
N LYS A 94 24.97 15.76 -10.72
CA LYS A 94 26.29 15.19 -10.94
C LYS A 94 26.79 14.51 -9.67
N ARG A 95 27.35 13.30 -9.82
CA ARG A 95 27.96 12.56 -8.72
C ARG A 95 29.41 12.22 -9.00
N GLU A 96 30.26 12.36 -7.99
CA GLU A 96 31.65 11.93 -7.98
C GLU A 96 31.89 11.08 -6.73
N ASN A 97 32.44 9.87 -6.90
CA ASN A 97 32.61 8.90 -5.81
C ASN A 97 31.33 8.62 -4.99
N GLY A 98 30.16 8.63 -5.65
CA GLY A 98 28.85 8.39 -5.04
C GLY A 98 28.21 9.60 -4.34
N GLN A 99 28.94 10.71 -4.19
CA GLN A 99 28.44 11.94 -3.56
C GLN A 99 28.01 12.96 -4.60
N VAL A 100 26.96 13.72 -4.29
CA VAL A 100 26.49 14.82 -5.16
C VAL A 100 27.54 15.93 -5.15
N VAL A 101 27.92 16.38 -6.35
CA VAL A 101 28.85 17.51 -6.52
C VAL A 101 28.11 18.79 -6.16
N MET A 102 28.71 19.60 -5.30
CA MET A 102 28.16 20.88 -4.84
C MET A 102 29.02 22.04 -5.35
N GLU A 103 28.37 23.10 -5.82
CA GLU A 103 29.00 24.37 -6.21
C GLU A 103 28.20 25.51 -5.57
N ASP A 104 28.89 26.42 -4.87
CA ASP A 104 28.27 27.52 -4.11
C ASP A 104 27.12 27.11 -3.17
N GLY A 105 27.20 25.89 -2.62
CA GLY A 105 26.19 25.35 -1.70
C GLY A 105 24.98 24.70 -2.40
N TYR A 106 24.97 24.61 -3.73
CA TYR A 106 23.90 23.99 -4.51
C TYR A 106 24.42 22.77 -5.29
N PRO A 107 23.58 21.75 -5.52
CA PRO A 107 23.97 20.60 -6.32
C PRO A 107 24.14 21.00 -7.79
N VAL A 108 25.20 20.50 -8.41
CA VAL A 108 25.47 20.72 -9.84
C VAL A 108 24.57 19.78 -10.65
N VAL A 109 23.76 20.35 -11.55
CA VAL A 109 22.95 19.58 -12.49
C VAL A 109 23.85 19.00 -13.58
N ASP A 110 23.82 17.68 -13.75
CA ASP A 110 24.49 16.99 -14.85
C ASP A 110 23.65 17.10 -16.12
N HIS A 111 22.39 16.67 -16.04
CA HIS A 111 21.40 16.79 -17.11
C HIS A 111 19.99 16.79 -16.53
N ARG A 112 18.99 16.90 -17.42
CA ARG A 112 17.56 16.86 -17.07
C ARG A 112 16.90 15.74 -17.83
N GLU A 113 15.96 15.07 -17.18
CA GLU A 113 15.12 14.04 -17.78
C GLU A 113 13.64 14.45 -17.70
N PRO A 114 12.76 13.88 -18.54
CA PRO A 114 11.31 14.00 -18.33
C PRO A 114 10.92 13.52 -16.93
N ASP A 115 10.03 14.25 -16.25
CA ASP A 115 9.65 13.86 -14.89
C ASP A 115 8.82 12.56 -14.87
N GLY A 116 8.94 11.83 -13.75
CA GLY A 116 8.14 10.65 -13.50
C GLY A 116 6.65 10.96 -13.36
N ILE A 117 5.79 9.97 -13.58
CA ILE A 117 4.33 10.14 -13.43
C ILE A 117 3.86 9.98 -11.98
N GLY A 118 4.76 9.67 -11.04
CA GLY A 118 4.45 9.34 -9.66
C GLY A 118 3.69 10.41 -8.92
N VAL A 119 4.18 11.65 -8.95
CA VAL A 119 3.49 12.81 -8.36
C VAL A 119 2.12 13.00 -9.01
N LEU A 120 2.03 12.89 -10.34
CA LEU A 120 0.74 12.99 -11.03
C LEU A 120 -0.24 11.89 -10.57
N CYS A 121 0.22 10.65 -10.36
CA CYS A 121 -0.61 9.56 -9.86
C CYS A 121 -1.09 9.80 -8.41
N HIS A 122 -0.22 10.34 -7.56
CA HIS A 122 -0.55 10.73 -6.19
C HIS A 122 -1.62 11.84 -6.15
N GLU A 123 -1.38 12.91 -6.90
CA GLU A 123 -2.29 14.07 -6.98
C GLU A 123 -3.63 13.73 -7.65
N LEU A 124 -3.64 12.78 -8.59
CA LEU A 124 -4.88 12.22 -9.12
C LEU A 124 -5.67 11.48 -8.03
N GLY A 125 -5.01 10.87 -7.06
CA GLY A 125 -5.64 10.30 -5.87
C GLY A 125 -6.44 11.34 -5.08
N HIS A 126 -5.86 12.53 -4.86
CA HIS A 126 -6.59 13.65 -4.25
C HIS A 126 -7.78 14.11 -5.09
N ALA A 127 -7.64 14.19 -6.41
CA ALA A 127 -8.75 14.51 -7.30
C ALA A 127 -9.88 13.48 -7.24
N LEU A 128 -9.57 12.24 -6.88
CA LEU A 128 -10.53 11.16 -6.65
C LEU A 128 -11.06 11.10 -5.20
N GLY A 129 -10.54 11.94 -4.30
CA GLY A 129 -11.01 12.07 -2.91
C GLY A 129 -10.19 11.31 -1.87
N LEU A 130 -8.99 10.84 -2.20
CA LEU A 130 -8.07 10.21 -1.23
C LEU A 130 -7.21 11.28 -0.54
N PRO A 131 -6.95 11.19 0.78
CA PRO A 131 -6.00 12.06 1.46
C PRO A 131 -4.56 11.51 1.37
N ASP A 132 -3.60 12.28 1.87
CA ASP A 132 -2.26 11.81 2.17
C ASP A 132 -2.27 10.81 3.33
N PHE A 133 -1.47 9.77 3.19
CA PHE A 133 -1.18 8.83 4.26
C PHE A 133 0.19 9.06 4.91
N TYR A 134 1.11 9.83 4.31
CA TYR A 134 2.22 10.38 5.10
C TYR A 134 1.70 11.43 6.10
N SER A 135 2.54 11.81 7.07
CA SER A 135 2.21 12.95 7.93
C SER A 135 2.41 14.27 7.19
N THR A 136 1.35 15.08 7.09
CA THR A 136 1.38 16.44 6.54
C THR A 136 1.90 17.49 7.54
N SER A 137 2.40 17.05 8.71
CA SER A 137 2.96 17.93 9.73
C SER A 137 4.08 17.27 10.54
N GLY A 138 4.92 18.08 11.18
CA GLY A 138 6.05 17.56 11.95
C GLY A 138 7.13 16.93 11.06
N ASN A 139 8.05 16.18 11.66
CA ASN A 139 9.06 15.45 10.91
C ASN A 139 8.44 14.14 10.38
N PRO A 140 8.40 13.89 9.06
CA PRO A 140 7.85 12.65 8.52
C PRO A 140 8.48 11.38 9.11
N LEU A 141 9.74 11.48 9.56
CA LEU A 141 10.44 10.35 10.18
C LEU A 141 9.88 9.92 11.55
N ASP A 142 8.99 10.70 12.15
CA ASP A 142 8.36 10.36 13.43
C ASP A 142 7.08 9.52 13.27
N PHE A 143 6.62 9.29 12.03
CA PHE A 143 5.31 8.70 11.75
C PHE A 143 5.46 7.40 10.96
N GLN A 144 4.99 6.30 11.55
CA GLN A 144 5.16 4.95 10.99
C GLN A 144 4.07 4.60 9.95
N THR A 145 3.95 5.44 8.94
CA THR A 145 2.95 5.34 7.85
C THR A 145 3.34 4.25 6.83
N PRO A 146 2.52 3.95 5.81
CA PRO A 146 2.85 2.91 4.80
C PRO A 146 4.15 3.14 4.02
N ASP A 147 4.63 4.38 3.93
CA ASP A 147 5.87 4.80 3.24
C ASP A 147 5.90 4.32 1.77
N LEU A 148 7.02 3.76 1.28
CA LEU A 148 7.18 3.30 -0.10
C LEU A 148 6.15 2.26 -0.56
N LEU A 149 5.34 1.68 0.33
CA LEU A 149 4.37 0.63 0.00
C LEU A 149 3.01 1.17 -0.49
N ASP A 150 2.79 2.49 -0.43
CA ASP A 150 1.53 3.13 -0.81
C ASP A 150 1.76 4.41 -1.63
N VAL A 151 0.93 4.64 -2.65
CA VAL A 151 1.07 5.79 -3.56
C VAL A 151 0.57 7.09 -2.96
N MET A 152 -0.38 7.03 -2.02
CA MET A 152 -0.80 8.18 -1.22
C MET A 152 0.17 8.45 -0.06
N ASP A 153 1.29 7.73 -0.02
CA ASP A 153 2.44 7.98 0.81
C ASP A 153 3.70 8.21 -0.09
N TYR A 154 4.88 7.73 0.31
CA TYR A 154 6.13 7.88 -0.44
C TYR A 154 6.27 6.95 -1.65
N GLY A 155 5.34 6.00 -1.87
CA GLY A 155 5.36 5.08 -3.01
C GLY A 155 5.23 5.77 -4.38
N GLN A 156 4.81 7.04 -4.41
CA GLN A 156 4.87 7.90 -5.60
C GLN A 156 6.30 8.12 -6.12
N TYR A 157 7.31 8.05 -5.25
CA TYR A 157 8.71 8.27 -5.63
C TYR A 157 9.43 6.99 -6.05
N TRP A 158 8.75 5.84 -6.08
CA TRP A 158 9.39 4.59 -6.47
C TRP A 158 9.97 4.68 -7.89
N ASN A 159 11.25 4.27 -8.01
CA ASN A 159 12.01 4.31 -9.26
C ASN A 159 11.93 5.70 -9.91
N ASP A 160 12.27 6.73 -9.13
CA ASP A 160 12.26 8.14 -9.51
C ASP A 160 10.90 8.61 -10.07
N GLY A 161 9.81 8.00 -9.57
CA GLY A 161 8.44 8.28 -10.00
C GLY A 161 8.04 7.72 -11.36
N TYR A 162 8.91 6.98 -12.05
CA TYR A 162 8.57 6.35 -13.34
C TYR A 162 7.72 5.07 -13.18
N ALA A 163 7.69 4.48 -12.00
CA ALA A 163 6.93 3.27 -11.72
C ALA A 163 6.27 3.32 -10.33
N PRO A 164 5.40 4.30 -10.05
CA PRO A 164 4.81 4.48 -8.73
C PRO A 164 4.10 3.21 -8.25
N MET A 165 4.06 3.03 -6.93
CA MET A 165 3.29 1.93 -6.35
C MET A 165 1.81 2.03 -6.74
N GLY A 166 1.15 0.88 -6.88
CA GLY A 166 -0.29 0.87 -7.08
C GLY A 166 -1.06 1.04 -5.77
N TYR A 167 -2.25 1.65 -5.86
CA TYR A 167 -3.22 1.74 -4.77
C TYR A 167 -3.41 0.40 -4.02
N SER A 168 -3.40 0.49 -2.70
CA SER A 168 -3.86 -0.50 -1.72
C SER A 168 -5.31 -0.88 -1.90
N ALA A 169 -5.69 -1.99 -1.29
CA ALA A 169 -7.05 -2.44 -1.21
C ALA A 169 -7.94 -1.46 -0.42
N TYR A 170 -7.38 -0.67 0.51
CA TYR A 170 -8.13 0.38 1.21
C TYR A 170 -8.57 1.47 0.24
N GLU A 171 -7.63 2.02 -0.52
CA GLU A 171 -7.91 3.11 -1.47
C GLU A 171 -8.83 2.63 -2.59
N ARG A 172 -8.59 1.42 -3.13
CA ARG A 172 -9.50 0.82 -4.12
C ARG A 172 -10.91 0.62 -3.55
N ALA A 173 -11.06 0.34 -2.26
CA ALA A 173 -12.36 0.25 -1.62
C ALA A 173 -13.04 1.62 -1.48
N CYS A 174 -12.29 2.65 -1.07
CA CYS A 174 -12.79 4.05 -1.04
C CYS A 174 -13.28 4.50 -2.42
N LEU A 175 -12.56 4.14 -3.49
CA LEU A 175 -12.90 4.47 -4.87
C LEU A 175 -13.99 3.56 -5.48
N GLY A 176 -14.46 2.54 -4.77
CA GLY A 176 -15.44 1.58 -5.26
C GLY A 176 -14.91 0.61 -6.32
N TRP A 177 -13.59 0.52 -6.50
CA TRP A 177 -12.93 -0.40 -7.45
C TRP A 177 -12.74 -1.80 -6.87
N LEU A 178 -12.85 -1.94 -5.55
CA LEU A 178 -12.75 -3.20 -4.83
C LEU A 178 -13.79 -3.23 -3.71
N GLN A 179 -14.43 -4.38 -3.51
CA GLN A 179 -15.25 -4.64 -2.33
C GLN A 179 -14.55 -5.69 -1.47
N PRO A 180 -13.99 -5.33 -0.30
CA PRO A 180 -13.38 -6.30 0.62
C PRO A 180 -14.43 -7.24 1.25
N ASP A 181 -14.07 -8.50 1.42
CA ASP A 181 -14.90 -9.48 2.11
C ASP A 181 -14.75 -9.35 3.63
N GLU A 182 -15.88 -9.29 4.35
CA GLU A 182 -15.87 -9.09 5.80
C GLU A 182 -15.63 -10.40 6.58
N LEU A 183 -14.71 -10.36 7.54
CA LEU A 183 -14.41 -11.46 8.45
C LEU A 183 -15.39 -11.46 9.64
N LYS A 184 -16.33 -12.40 9.67
CA LYS A 184 -17.45 -12.42 10.64
C LYS A 184 -17.35 -13.47 11.77
N VAL A 185 -16.24 -14.20 11.91
CA VAL A 185 -15.98 -15.33 12.87
C VAL A 185 -16.67 -16.66 12.46
N SER A 186 -16.09 -17.87 12.41
CA SER A 186 -14.74 -18.42 12.12
C SER A 186 -14.89 -19.85 11.50
N ASN A 187 -13.76 -20.58 11.30
CA ASN A 187 -13.55 -21.94 10.76
C ASN A 187 -13.28 -22.07 9.26
N GLY A 188 -12.30 -21.32 8.74
CA GLY A 188 -11.82 -21.53 7.38
C GLY A 188 -10.32 -21.39 7.26
N HIS A 189 -9.72 -22.34 6.55
CA HIS A 189 -8.56 -22.03 5.73
C HIS A 189 -9.04 -21.11 4.60
N LEU A 190 -8.81 -19.81 4.77
CA LEU A 190 -9.16 -18.79 3.81
C LEU A 190 -8.09 -18.68 2.73
N ARG A 191 -8.48 -18.14 1.58
CA ARG A 191 -7.60 -17.83 0.45
C ARG A 191 -7.80 -16.37 0.06
N ILE A 192 -6.71 -15.71 -0.32
CA ILE A 192 -6.72 -14.33 -0.83
C ILE A 192 -5.91 -14.25 -2.13
N SER A 193 -6.49 -13.63 -3.14
CA SER A 193 -5.87 -13.41 -4.44
C SER A 193 -4.88 -12.26 -4.42
N PRO A 194 -3.86 -12.28 -5.30
CA PRO A 194 -3.03 -11.10 -5.49
C PRO A 194 -3.89 -9.88 -5.84
N LEU A 195 -3.65 -8.75 -5.17
CA LEU A 195 -4.41 -7.52 -5.39
C LEU A 195 -4.38 -7.05 -6.86
N ALA A 196 -3.27 -7.29 -7.56
CA ALA A 196 -3.10 -6.95 -8.98
C ALA A 196 -3.61 -8.02 -9.95
N LYS A 197 -3.92 -9.23 -9.46
CA LYS A 197 -4.37 -10.36 -10.28
C LYS A 197 -5.49 -11.13 -9.56
N PRO A 198 -6.73 -10.62 -9.61
CA PRO A 198 -7.88 -11.29 -9.03
C PRO A 198 -8.04 -12.71 -9.56
N ALA A 199 -8.44 -13.65 -8.70
CA ALA A 199 -8.81 -15.00 -9.12
C ALA A 199 -10.31 -15.20 -8.90
N ALA A 200 -10.98 -15.84 -9.87
CA ALA A 200 -12.41 -16.09 -9.78
C ALA A 200 -12.75 -16.88 -8.50
N GLY A 201 -13.77 -16.43 -7.77
CA GLY A 201 -14.22 -17.08 -6.53
C GLY A 201 -13.25 -16.97 -5.35
N THR A 202 -12.21 -16.13 -5.44
CA THR A 202 -11.29 -15.85 -4.33
C THR A 202 -11.29 -14.35 -4.01
N PRO A 203 -11.49 -13.95 -2.75
CA PRO A 203 -11.40 -12.54 -2.35
C PRO A 203 -10.04 -11.92 -2.66
N ASN A 204 -10.02 -10.65 -3.07
CA ASN A 204 -8.77 -9.90 -3.27
C ASN A 204 -8.32 -9.14 -2.02
N ALA A 205 -9.25 -8.91 -1.08
CA ALA A 205 -8.99 -8.29 0.20
C ALA A 205 -10.02 -8.77 1.22
N TYR A 206 -9.62 -8.79 2.49
CA TYR A 206 -10.53 -9.02 3.60
C TYR A 206 -10.54 -7.79 4.52
N ILE A 207 -11.64 -7.61 5.25
CA ILE A 207 -11.75 -6.60 6.30
C ILE A 207 -12.16 -7.25 7.63
N LEU A 208 -11.42 -6.98 8.69
CA LEU A 208 -11.74 -7.31 10.08
C LEU A 208 -12.15 -6.03 10.80
N ARG A 209 -13.44 -5.87 11.06
CA ARG A 209 -13.95 -4.70 11.79
C ARG A 209 -13.75 -4.85 13.29
N ASN A 210 -13.33 -3.78 13.95
CA ASN A 210 -13.32 -3.70 15.39
C ASN A 210 -14.77 -3.76 15.93
N PRO A 211 -15.12 -4.73 16.79
CA PRO A 211 -16.45 -4.82 17.38
C PRO A 211 -16.85 -3.63 18.25
N ALA A 212 -15.88 -2.90 18.83
CA ALA A 212 -16.13 -1.73 19.67
C ALA A 212 -16.32 -0.44 18.85
N ASN A 213 -15.73 -0.37 17.65
CA ASN A 213 -15.83 0.77 16.75
C ASN A 213 -15.63 0.32 15.29
N SER A 214 -16.70 0.17 14.51
CA SER A 214 -16.59 -0.34 13.14
C SER A 214 -15.83 0.56 12.15
N ALA A 215 -15.54 1.81 12.53
CA ALA A 215 -14.67 2.72 11.77
C ALA A 215 -13.18 2.42 11.97
N GLU A 216 -12.85 1.65 13.00
CA GLU A 216 -11.54 1.05 13.20
C GLU A 216 -11.56 -0.39 12.67
N TYR A 217 -10.58 -0.76 11.85
CA TYR A 217 -10.51 -2.09 11.25
C TYR A 217 -9.13 -2.44 10.75
N TYR A 218 -8.87 -3.73 10.59
CA TYR A 218 -7.77 -4.22 9.79
C TYR A 218 -8.24 -4.57 8.39
N LEU A 219 -7.44 -4.22 7.38
CA LEU A 219 -7.67 -4.59 6.00
C LEU A 219 -6.48 -5.42 5.50
N LEU A 220 -6.78 -6.59 4.95
CA LEU A 220 -5.79 -7.56 4.51
C LEU A 220 -5.70 -7.54 3.00
N GLU A 221 -4.48 -7.47 2.47
CA GLU A 221 -4.22 -7.59 1.04
C GLU A 221 -3.03 -8.53 0.77
N ASN A 222 -3.03 -9.16 -0.41
CA ASN A 222 -1.91 -9.96 -0.88
C ASN A 222 -1.19 -9.23 -2.01
N ARG A 223 0.03 -8.75 -1.75
CA ARG A 223 0.89 -8.09 -2.73
C ARG A 223 1.86 -9.10 -3.31
N GLN A 224 1.83 -9.24 -4.63
CA GLN A 224 2.73 -10.10 -5.40
C GLN A 224 3.40 -9.27 -6.49
N PRO A 225 4.62 -9.63 -6.94
CA PRO A 225 5.29 -8.92 -8.01
C PRO A 225 4.38 -8.81 -9.24
N SER A 226 4.18 -7.58 -9.71
CA SER A 226 3.28 -7.25 -10.80
C SER A 226 3.72 -5.96 -11.50
N ARG A 227 2.96 -5.50 -12.50
CA ARG A 227 3.20 -4.21 -13.14
C ARG A 227 3.19 -3.03 -12.16
N TRP A 228 2.41 -3.14 -11.08
CA TRP A 228 2.14 -2.05 -10.13
C TRP A 228 2.74 -2.35 -8.73
N PHE A 229 3.61 -3.36 -8.64
CA PHE A 229 4.26 -3.74 -7.40
C PHE A 229 5.59 -4.47 -7.69
N PRO A 230 6.75 -3.90 -7.33
CA PRO A 230 8.06 -4.37 -7.78
C PRO A 230 8.52 -5.64 -7.04
N LYS A 231 9.29 -6.49 -7.74
CA LYS A 231 9.80 -7.76 -7.18
C LYS A 231 10.82 -7.58 -6.03
N GLY A 232 11.44 -6.40 -5.92
CA GLY A 232 12.56 -6.13 -5.01
C GLY A 232 12.18 -5.81 -3.57
N ILE A 233 10.98 -5.25 -3.35
CA ILE A 233 10.58 -4.64 -2.07
C ILE A 233 9.91 -5.63 -1.09
N GLY A 234 9.52 -6.82 -1.57
CA GLY A 234 8.80 -7.81 -0.77
C GLY A 234 7.64 -8.41 -1.53
N HIS A 235 6.96 -9.36 -0.90
CA HIS A 235 5.70 -9.92 -1.36
C HIS A 235 5.07 -10.70 -0.21
N GLY A 236 3.76 -10.89 -0.28
CA GLY A 236 2.99 -11.61 0.74
C GLY A 236 1.81 -10.79 1.21
N MET A 237 1.37 -11.09 2.43
CA MET A 237 0.23 -10.46 3.04
C MET A 237 0.66 -9.19 3.76
N LEU A 238 -0.08 -8.10 3.54
CA LEU A 238 0.00 -6.88 4.31
C LEU A 238 -1.30 -6.69 5.09
N PHE A 239 -1.17 -6.16 6.30
CA PHE A 239 -2.27 -5.73 7.13
C PHE A 239 -2.21 -4.21 7.24
N TYR A 240 -3.23 -3.53 6.75
CA TYR A 240 -3.45 -2.12 7.03
C TYR A 240 -4.29 -2.00 8.31
N HIS A 241 -3.89 -1.14 9.24
CA HIS A 241 -4.71 -0.70 10.36
C HIS A 241 -5.29 0.66 10.03
N ILE A 242 -6.62 0.73 9.93
CA ILE A 242 -7.35 1.94 9.61
C ILE A 242 -8.21 2.34 10.82
N ASP A 243 -8.14 3.60 11.24
CA ASP A 243 -9.05 4.23 12.20
C ASP A 243 -9.68 5.47 11.55
N TYR A 244 -10.74 5.22 10.78
CA TYR A 244 -11.39 6.23 9.95
C TYR A 244 -12.07 7.31 10.78
N GLU A 245 -11.73 8.57 10.52
CA GLU A 245 -12.38 9.73 11.11
C GLU A 245 -12.62 10.76 9.99
N PRO A 246 -13.90 11.03 9.61
CA PRO A 246 -14.22 11.82 8.42
C PRO A 246 -13.50 13.17 8.34
N ASN A 247 -13.42 13.92 9.45
CA ASN A 247 -12.79 15.24 9.42
C ASN A 247 -11.29 15.14 9.12
N ARG A 248 -10.57 14.19 9.73
CA ARG A 248 -9.14 13.96 9.45
C ARG A 248 -8.86 13.62 7.99
N TRP A 249 -9.76 12.89 7.33
CA TRP A 249 -9.65 12.62 5.90
C TRP A 249 -9.94 13.86 5.06
N GLU A 250 -11.01 14.60 5.39
CA GLU A 250 -11.42 15.80 4.66
C GLU A 250 -10.35 16.91 4.69
N VAL A 251 -9.72 17.13 5.86
CA VAL A 251 -8.70 18.17 6.02
C VAL A 251 -7.27 17.68 5.80
N ASN A 252 -7.11 16.49 5.20
CA ASN A 252 -5.82 15.91 4.86
C ASN A 252 -4.83 15.81 6.04
N ALA A 253 -5.33 15.28 7.16
CA ALA A 253 -4.63 15.22 8.43
C ALA A 253 -4.71 13.82 9.07
N VAL A 254 -4.72 12.78 8.23
CA VAL A 254 -4.89 11.37 8.62
C VAL A 254 -3.84 10.95 9.66
N ASN A 255 -2.55 11.17 9.37
CA ASN A 255 -1.45 10.68 10.20
C ASN A 255 -0.64 11.78 10.89
N THR A 256 -1.26 12.89 11.29
CA THR A 256 -0.51 13.98 11.96
C THR A 256 -0.33 13.80 13.47
N ASN A 257 -0.79 12.69 14.06
CA ASN A 257 -0.56 12.35 15.46
C ASN A 257 0.27 11.06 15.56
N ARG A 258 1.56 11.18 15.92
CA ARG A 258 2.49 10.05 16.02
C ARG A 258 2.06 8.98 17.03
N ASN A 259 1.20 9.32 17.99
CA ASN A 259 0.68 8.39 18.99
C ASN A 259 -0.68 7.78 18.58
N HIS A 260 -1.21 8.16 17.42
CA HIS A 260 -2.52 7.72 16.91
C HIS A 260 -2.52 7.77 15.37
N LEU A 261 -1.85 6.80 14.74
CA LEU A 261 -1.82 6.66 13.29
C LEU A 261 -3.16 6.10 12.81
N ARG A 262 -3.79 6.77 11.87
CA ARG A 262 -5.13 6.42 11.37
C ARG A 262 -5.10 5.59 10.09
N CYS A 263 -3.97 5.59 9.38
CA CYS A 263 -3.70 4.70 8.27
C CYS A 263 -2.26 4.22 8.37
N SER A 264 -2.05 2.97 8.78
CA SER A 264 -0.70 2.41 8.90
C SER A 264 -0.68 0.96 8.45
N ILE A 265 0.51 0.40 8.28
CA ILE A 265 0.68 -1.04 8.06
C ILE A 265 1.23 -1.70 9.32
N VAL A 266 0.78 -2.92 9.58
CA VAL A 266 1.35 -3.79 10.62
C VAL A 266 2.49 -4.56 9.98
N ARG A 267 3.72 -4.28 10.44
CA ARG A 267 4.95 -4.82 9.88
C ARG A 267 5.33 -6.12 10.57
N ALA A 268 5.47 -7.19 9.80
CA ALA A 268 5.65 -8.53 10.37
C ALA A 268 6.89 -8.67 11.26
N ASP A 269 7.95 -7.93 10.96
CA ASP A 269 9.22 -7.89 11.72
C ASP A 269 9.23 -6.86 12.88
N ASN A 270 8.17 -6.06 13.03
CA ASN A 270 8.07 -4.97 14.00
C ASN A 270 9.17 -3.89 13.83
N VAL A 271 9.76 -3.76 12.65
CA VAL A 271 10.78 -2.76 12.32
C VAL A 271 10.16 -1.74 11.38
N TRP A 272 10.13 -0.47 11.77
CA TRP A 272 9.73 0.59 10.84
C TRP A 272 10.88 0.94 9.90
N GLN A 273 10.62 0.93 8.59
CA GLN A 273 11.53 1.48 7.59
C GLN A 273 10.87 2.68 6.88
N SER A 274 11.71 3.64 6.49
CA SER A 274 11.29 4.77 5.65
C SER A 274 12.25 4.99 4.50
N ALA A 275 11.73 5.48 3.37
CA ALA A 275 12.51 5.83 2.18
C ALA A 275 13.74 6.69 2.49
N ALA A 276 13.66 7.52 3.53
CA ALA A 276 14.73 8.43 3.93
C ALA A 276 15.82 7.79 4.80
N VAL A 277 15.56 6.64 5.46
CA VAL A 277 16.51 6.00 6.39
C VAL A 277 16.85 4.55 6.05
N ALA A 278 16.05 3.89 5.22
CA ALA A 278 16.29 2.53 4.79
C ALA A 278 17.67 2.44 4.12
N GLN A 279 18.55 1.57 4.64
CA GLN A 279 19.88 1.41 4.04
C GLN A 279 19.78 0.64 2.74
N LYS A 280 18.77 -0.22 2.63
CA LYS A 280 18.48 -1.09 1.50
C LYS A 280 16.98 -1.25 1.30
N LEU A 281 16.54 -1.23 0.04
CA LEU A 281 15.13 -1.42 -0.32
C LEU A 281 14.61 -2.81 0.06
N GLU A 282 15.50 -3.79 0.24
CA GLU A 282 15.14 -5.14 0.68
C GLU A 282 14.70 -5.21 2.15
N GLU A 283 14.91 -4.17 2.95
CA GLU A 283 14.46 -4.12 4.35
C GLU A 283 12.94 -4.18 4.46
N TYR A 284 12.21 -3.57 3.51
CA TYR A 284 10.75 -3.66 3.38
C TYR A 284 10.22 -5.08 3.22
N ARG A 285 11.06 -6.06 2.88
CA ARG A 285 10.64 -7.46 2.77
C ARG A 285 10.22 -8.04 4.13
N GLY A 286 10.72 -7.46 5.23
CA GLY A 286 10.33 -7.81 6.59
C GLY A 286 8.91 -7.38 6.98
N ASP A 287 8.33 -6.40 6.26
CA ASP A 287 6.99 -5.89 6.56
C ASP A 287 5.88 -6.89 6.18
N PHE A 288 6.14 -7.78 5.22
CA PHE A 288 5.17 -8.74 4.71
C PHE A 288 5.06 -9.97 5.59
N TYR A 289 3.88 -10.58 5.64
CA TYR A 289 3.70 -11.94 6.18
C TYR A 289 3.72 -12.95 5.02
N PRO A 290 4.54 -14.02 5.04
CA PRO A 290 5.48 -14.38 6.10
C PRO A 290 6.84 -13.66 6.04
N GLY A 291 7.14 -12.91 4.97
CA GLY A 291 8.30 -12.02 4.91
C GLY A 291 9.64 -12.72 5.08
N LEU A 292 10.62 -11.99 5.61
CA LEU A 292 11.99 -12.49 5.83
C LEU A 292 12.09 -13.47 7.01
N ASP A 293 11.33 -13.23 8.09
CA ASP A 293 11.44 -13.99 9.34
C ASP A 293 10.47 -15.18 9.42
N ASN A 294 9.77 -15.48 8.32
CA ASN A 294 8.72 -16.48 8.26
C ASN A 294 7.63 -16.24 9.34
N ALA A 295 7.27 -14.96 9.54
CA ALA A 295 6.23 -14.52 10.46
C ALA A 295 4.87 -15.01 9.96
N ILE A 296 4.41 -16.15 10.47
CA ILE A 296 3.15 -16.78 10.02
C ILE A 296 1.98 -16.54 10.97
N GLU A 297 2.13 -15.65 11.96
CA GLU A 297 1.09 -15.33 12.95
C GLU A 297 0.96 -13.82 13.16
N PHE A 298 -0.29 -13.34 13.19
CA PHE A 298 -0.65 -12.01 13.68
C PHE A 298 -1.85 -12.15 14.63
N SER A 299 -1.65 -11.86 15.90
CA SER A 299 -2.59 -12.15 16.99
C SER A 299 -2.37 -11.22 18.17
N THR A 300 -3.23 -11.30 19.19
CA THR A 300 -3.01 -10.58 20.45
C THR A 300 -1.80 -11.09 21.24
N GLU A 301 -1.19 -12.21 20.84
CA GLU A 301 -0.01 -12.82 21.47
C GLU A 301 1.27 -12.71 20.64
N SER A 302 1.19 -12.26 19.39
CA SER A 302 2.35 -12.12 18.50
C SER A 302 3.12 -10.81 18.74
N SER A 303 4.29 -10.70 18.13
CA SER A 303 5.05 -9.45 18.00
C SER A 303 5.27 -9.19 16.50
N PRO A 304 4.66 -8.15 15.90
CA PRO A 304 3.76 -7.18 16.53
C PRO A 304 2.44 -7.81 17.00
N SER A 305 1.80 -7.20 18.00
CA SER A 305 0.53 -7.67 18.55
C SER A 305 -0.66 -6.98 17.88
N LEU A 306 -1.71 -7.75 17.56
CA LEU A 306 -2.99 -7.22 17.12
C LEU A 306 -3.63 -6.44 18.27
N SER A 307 -3.92 -5.16 18.06
CA SER A 307 -4.45 -4.28 19.09
C SER A 307 -5.38 -3.22 18.52
N TRP A 308 -6.36 -2.80 19.30
CA TRP A 308 -7.33 -1.78 18.91
C TRP A 308 -7.11 -0.52 19.73
N TYR A 309 -7.37 0.65 19.14
CA TYR A 309 -7.46 1.91 19.86
C TYR A 309 -8.67 1.92 20.80
N GLN A 310 -9.75 1.23 20.44
CA GLN A 310 -10.94 1.10 21.27
C GLN A 310 -11.31 -0.37 21.48
N GLY A 311 -11.45 -0.78 22.74
CA GLY A 311 -11.80 -2.17 23.09
C GLY A 311 -10.62 -3.13 23.09
N ASN A 312 -10.90 -4.42 23.28
CA ASN A 312 -9.90 -5.48 23.51
C ASN A 312 -10.27 -6.81 22.86
N ALA A 313 -11.02 -6.76 21.75
CA ALA A 313 -11.40 -7.95 21.00
C ALA A 313 -10.16 -8.71 20.52
N ARG A 314 -10.14 -10.02 20.74
CA ARG A 314 -9.01 -10.89 20.43
C ARG A 314 -9.28 -11.62 19.13
N HIS A 315 -8.33 -11.53 18.21
CA HIS A 315 -8.37 -12.20 16.92
C HIS A 315 -7.00 -12.82 16.63
N ARG A 316 -6.99 -13.85 15.78
CA ARG A 316 -5.78 -14.56 15.39
C ARG A 316 -5.81 -14.94 13.91
N PHE A 317 -4.80 -14.46 13.20
CA PHE A 317 -4.42 -14.91 11.87
C PHE A 317 -3.20 -15.82 12.01
N TYR A 318 -3.23 -17.01 11.41
CA TYR A 318 -2.07 -17.90 11.46
C TYR A 318 -1.92 -18.78 10.22
N GLY A 319 -0.71 -19.33 10.03
CA GLY A 319 -0.39 -20.25 8.93
C GLY A 319 -0.41 -19.57 7.56
N MET A 320 -0.10 -18.27 7.53
CA MET A 320 -0.01 -17.48 6.30
C MET A 320 1.05 -18.06 5.38
N ARG A 321 0.66 -18.44 4.16
CA ARG A 321 1.56 -19.03 3.17
C ARG A 321 1.19 -18.63 1.75
N THR A 322 2.19 -18.40 0.92
CA THR A 322 2.05 -18.18 -0.52
C THR A 322 1.94 -19.51 -1.25
N ASN A 323 0.95 -19.63 -2.12
CA ASN A 323 0.74 -20.80 -2.99
C ASN A 323 1.46 -20.61 -4.34
N GLU A 324 1.61 -21.70 -5.10
CA GLU A 324 2.28 -21.68 -6.42
C GLU A 324 1.63 -20.72 -7.42
N ASP A 325 0.31 -20.47 -7.31
CA ASP A 325 -0.43 -19.53 -8.16
C ASP A 325 -0.42 -18.08 -7.64
N SER A 326 0.46 -17.78 -6.68
CA SER A 326 0.63 -16.48 -6.02
C SER A 326 -0.52 -16.01 -5.14
N THR A 327 -1.62 -16.78 -5.04
CA THR A 327 -2.59 -16.55 -3.96
C THR A 327 -1.96 -16.89 -2.61
N MET A 328 -2.56 -16.42 -1.52
CA MET A 328 -2.15 -16.84 -0.18
C MET A 328 -3.27 -17.57 0.54
N THR A 329 -2.90 -18.48 1.43
CA THR A 329 -3.84 -19.06 2.40
C THR A 329 -3.45 -18.73 3.82
N PHE A 330 -4.45 -18.59 4.68
CA PHE A 330 -4.29 -18.34 6.11
C PHE A 330 -5.50 -18.90 6.83
N SER A 331 -5.43 -18.96 8.16
CA SER A 331 -6.56 -19.35 8.99
C SER A 331 -6.89 -18.21 9.94
N TYR A 332 -8.17 -18.04 10.22
CA TYR A 332 -8.68 -16.92 11.02
C TYR A 332 -9.59 -17.44 12.14
N ASP A 333 -9.26 -17.11 13.39
CA ASP A 333 -9.99 -17.47 14.61
C ASP A 333 -10.37 -18.97 14.70
N ASP A 334 -9.56 -19.82 14.09
CA ASP A 334 -9.63 -21.27 14.24
C ASP A 334 -8.54 -21.70 15.23
N TYR A 335 -8.95 -21.79 16.50
CA TYR A 335 -8.10 -22.19 17.62
C TYR A 335 -7.76 -23.69 17.64
N THR A 336 -8.26 -24.48 16.68
CA THR A 336 -7.99 -25.92 16.60
C THR A 336 -6.68 -26.25 15.87
N VAL A 337 -6.17 -25.34 15.04
CA VAL A 337 -4.91 -25.54 14.32
C VAL A 337 -3.77 -24.96 15.14
N THR A 338 -3.31 -25.73 16.11
CA THR A 338 -2.09 -25.41 16.90
C THR A 338 -0.81 -25.86 16.18
N GLY A 339 -0.81 -25.98 14.84
CA GLY A 339 0.30 -26.54 14.06
C GLY A 339 0.55 -28.04 14.28
N LEU A 340 -0.10 -28.65 15.29
CA LEU A 340 -0.10 -30.08 15.57
C LEU A 340 -1.51 -30.64 15.34
N ASN A 341 -1.82 -31.00 14.09
CA ASN A 341 -3.02 -31.80 13.84
C ASN A 341 -2.91 -33.09 14.67
N LYS A 342 -3.83 -33.31 15.62
CA LYS A 342 -3.98 -34.63 16.24
C LYS A 342 -4.21 -35.63 15.10
N PRO A 343 -3.36 -36.67 14.94
CA PRO A 343 -3.59 -37.68 13.94
C PRO A 343 -4.97 -38.30 14.17
N LYS A 344 -5.75 -38.48 13.10
CA LYS A 344 -7.01 -39.22 13.24
C LYS A 344 -6.70 -40.67 13.58
N THR A 345 -7.34 -41.19 14.62
CA THR A 345 -7.35 -42.62 14.91
C THR A 345 -8.35 -43.25 13.94
N GLU A 346 -7.88 -44.04 12.98
CA GLU A 346 -8.75 -44.84 12.11
C GLU A 346 -8.70 -46.30 12.53
N ASP A 347 -9.86 -46.97 12.51
CA ASP A 347 -9.95 -48.42 12.66
C ASP A 347 -9.14 -49.12 11.56
N ALA A 348 -8.45 -50.20 11.95
CA ALA A 348 -7.46 -50.91 11.14
C ALA A 348 -8.03 -51.67 9.92
N THR A 349 -9.30 -51.48 9.55
CA THR A 349 -10.01 -52.32 8.58
C THR A 349 -10.09 -51.79 7.14
N ARG A 350 -9.32 -50.75 6.77
CA ARG A 350 -9.24 -50.27 5.37
C ARG A 350 -7.95 -50.70 4.66
N PHE A 351 -8.10 -51.31 3.47
CA PHE A 351 -7.06 -51.88 2.61
C PHE A 351 -6.19 -50.86 1.82
N ALA A 352 -6.23 -49.57 2.16
CA ALA A 352 -5.41 -48.56 1.47
C ALA A 352 -3.92 -48.64 1.90
N PRO A 353 -2.96 -48.47 0.97
CA PRO A 353 -1.53 -48.53 1.28
C PRO A 353 -1.14 -47.45 2.29
N LEU A 354 -0.28 -47.83 3.24
CA LEU A 354 0.32 -46.95 4.24
C LEU A 354 1.68 -46.47 3.76
N TYR A 355 2.01 -45.22 4.07
CA TYR A 355 3.32 -44.63 3.81
C TYR A 355 3.90 -44.05 5.11
N GLU A 356 5.22 -44.09 5.26
CA GLU A 356 5.92 -43.33 6.29
C GLU A 356 5.89 -41.83 5.99
N LEU A 357 6.25 -40.99 6.97
CA LEU A 357 6.31 -39.54 6.79
C LEU A 357 7.31 -39.09 5.71
N ASN A 358 8.28 -39.93 5.37
CA ASN A 358 9.24 -39.72 4.28
C ASN A 358 8.70 -40.15 2.90
N GLY A 359 7.44 -40.57 2.80
CA GLY A 359 6.80 -40.98 1.53
C GLY A 359 7.11 -42.42 1.09
N ARG A 360 7.87 -43.20 1.87
CA ARG A 360 8.12 -44.62 1.55
C ARG A 360 6.91 -45.48 1.91
N ARG A 361 6.49 -46.35 1.00
CA ARG A 361 5.42 -47.31 1.25
C ARG A 361 5.84 -48.30 2.34
N VAL A 362 4.97 -48.53 3.32
CA VAL A 362 5.16 -49.51 4.39
C VAL A 362 4.95 -50.91 3.81
N SER A 363 5.98 -51.75 3.86
CA SER A 363 5.99 -53.12 3.30
C SER A 363 5.85 -54.24 4.33
N GLY A 364 5.66 -53.92 5.60
CA GLY A 364 5.50 -54.89 6.70
C GLY A 364 4.40 -54.49 7.68
N THR A 365 4.29 -55.22 8.80
CA THR A 365 3.31 -54.92 9.85
C THR A 365 3.53 -53.52 10.41
N PRO A 366 2.55 -52.60 10.30
CA PRO A 366 2.65 -51.26 10.87
C PRO A 366 2.80 -51.32 12.39
N ARG A 367 3.60 -50.40 12.94
CA ARG A 367 3.77 -50.27 14.39
C ARG A 367 2.57 -49.52 14.99
N PRO A 368 1.96 -50.02 16.08
CA PRO A 368 0.98 -49.24 16.84
C PRO A 368 1.59 -47.93 17.34
N ASN A 369 0.77 -46.89 17.49
CA ASN A 369 1.18 -45.58 18.01
C ASN A 369 2.29 -44.87 17.19
N HIS A 370 2.51 -45.27 15.93
CA HIS A 370 3.31 -44.52 14.95
C HIS A 370 2.42 -43.72 14.01
N ILE A 371 2.95 -42.60 13.49
CA ILE A 371 2.27 -41.76 12.51
C ILE A 371 2.57 -42.28 11.10
N TYR A 372 1.51 -42.50 10.32
CA TYR A 372 1.56 -42.90 8.91
C TYR A 372 0.79 -41.91 8.04
N ILE A 373 1.04 -41.95 6.73
CA ILE A 373 0.25 -41.27 5.71
C ILE A 373 -0.61 -42.32 5.00
N ARG A 374 -1.92 -42.06 4.91
CA ARG A 374 -2.88 -42.84 4.13
C ARG A 374 -3.77 -41.85 3.37
N GLU A 375 -3.89 -42.01 2.05
CA GLU A 375 -4.71 -41.14 1.19
C GLU A 375 -4.43 -39.63 1.42
N GLY A 376 -3.16 -39.26 1.60
CA GLY A 376 -2.74 -37.87 1.83
C GLY A 376 -3.02 -37.33 3.25
N LYS A 377 -3.48 -38.16 4.19
CA LYS A 377 -3.77 -37.75 5.58
C LYS A 377 -2.86 -38.45 6.57
N LYS A 378 -2.44 -37.72 7.61
CA LYS A 378 -1.70 -38.27 8.76
C LYS A 378 -2.66 -39.05 9.68
N ILE A 379 -2.34 -40.32 9.95
CA ILE A 379 -3.12 -41.21 10.82
C ILE A 379 -2.22 -41.88 11.87
N VAL A 380 -2.81 -42.34 12.97
CA VAL A 380 -2.16 -43.22 13.95
C VAL A 380 -3.00 -44.49 14.09
N LEU A 381 -2.31 -45.64 14.07
CA LEU A 381 -2.97 -46.93 14.26
C LEU A 381 -3.12 -47.23 15.76
N PRO A 382 -4.33 -47.62 16.22
CA PRO A 382 -4.58 -47.92 17.62
C PRO A 382 -3.79 -49.13 18.08
N THR A 383 -3.54 -49.22 19.40
CA THR A 383 -3.03 -50.45 20.01
C THR A 383 -4.20 -51.43 20.04
N THR A 384 -4.09 -52.55 19.35
CA THR A 384 -5.04 -53.67 19.51
C THR A 384 -4.99 -54.12 20.96
N LEU A 385 -6.12 -54.07 21.67
CA LEU A 385 -6.35 -54.83 22.90
C LEU A 385 -6.56 -56.30 22.55
#